data_AF-A0AAV3Z5T7-F1
#
_entry.id   AF-A0AAV3Z5T7-F1
#
_cell.length_a   1.000
_cell.length_b   1.000
_cell.length_c   1.000
_cell.angle_alpha   90.00
_cell.angle_beta   90.00
_cell.angle_gamma   90.00
#
_symmetry.space_group_name_H-M   'P 1'
#
loop_
_entity.id
_entity.type
_entity.pdbx_description
1 polymer ?
#
loop_
_entity_poly.entity_id
_entity_poly.type
_entity_poly.pdbx_seq_one_letter_code
_entity_poly.pdbx_strand_id
1 'polypeptide(L)'
;MRYEDLVASPIEASGQIYDFVGLTFTPDVECFVWTSMYGGLPDDCNICTTRANAATTAYKWRSENKKFLQILMAQKECAAVMNTLGYRSFNTSLEILNTNISSTLQDYGDPTWLKVDV
;
A
#
# COMPACT_ATOMS: atom_id res chain seq x y z
N MET A 1 -3.01 6.64 6.18
CA MET A 1 -2.32 6.37 4.90
C MET A 1 -1.71 4.99 4.93
N ARG A 2 -2.05 4.13 3.97
CA ARG A 2 -1.39 2.83 3.75
C ARG A 2 -0.28 2.97 2.71
N TYR A 3 0.62 2.00 2.66
CA TYR A 3 1.64 1.93 1.60
C TYR A 3 1.01 1.84 0.21
N GLU A 4 -0.10 1.11 0.07
CA GLU A 4 -0.86 0.99 -1.17
C GLU A 4 -1.42 2.32 -1.69
N ASP A 5 -1.86 3.21 -0.78
CA ASP A 5 -2.35 4.54 -1.13
C ASP A 5 -1.20 5.42 -1.64
N LEU A 6 -0.04 5.32 -0.98
CA LEU A 6 1.18 6.03 -1.37
C LEU A 6 1.67 5.60 -2.75
N VAL A 7 1.76 4.31 -3.04
CA VAL A 7 2.27 3.86 -4.34
C VAL A 7 1.27 4.01 -5.49
N ALA A 8 -0.03 4.15 -5.19
CA ALA A 8 -1.06 4.43 -6.20
C ALA A 8 -0.95 5.86 -6.73
N SER A 9 -0.73 6.83 -5.84
CA SER A 9 -0.55 8.25 -6.16
C SER A 9 0.61 8.87 -5.36
N PRO A 10 1.88 8.53 -5.64
CA PRO A 10 3.06 8.95 -4.86
C PRO A 10 3.19 10.44 -4.67
N ILE A 11 2.90 11.23 -5.71
CA ILE A 11 3.03 12.69 -5.66
C ILE A 11 1.95 13.30 -4.76
N GLU A 12 0.69 12.94 -5.00
CA GLU A 12 -0.43 13.42 -4.20
C GLU A 12 -0.33 12.98 -2.74
N ALA A 13 -0.05 11.70 -2.50
CA ALA A 13 0.06 11.15 -1.16
C ALA A 13 1.28 11.71 -0.39
N SER A 14 2.43 11.91 -1.05
CA SER A 14 3.57 12.58 -0.42
C SER A 14 3.25 14.03 -0.06
N GLY A 15 2.55 14.75 -0.94
CA GLY A 15 2.06 16.10 -0.65
C GLY A 15 1.19 16.13 0.62
N GLN A 16 0.23 15.21 0.75
CA GLN A 16 -0.61 15.08 1.94
C GLN A 16 0.20 14.78 3.22
N ILE A 17 1.27 13.97 3.12
CA ILE A 17 2.18 13.70 4.25
C ILE A 17 2.90 14.99 4.66
N TYR A 18 3.43 15.73 3.70
CA TYR A 18 4.15 16.99 3.94
C TYR A 18 3.23 18.04 4.57
N ASP A 19 2.01 18.18 4.04
CA ASP A 19 0.98 19.07 4.60
C ASP A 19 0.62 18.69 6.03
N PHE A 20 0.47 17.39 6.32
CA PHE A 20 0.16 16.90 7.66
C PHE A 20 1.21 17.28 8.72
N VAL A 21 2.49 17.30 8.33
CA VAL A 21 3.59 17.70 9.22
C VAL A 21 3.96 19.19 9.12
N GLY A 22 3.24 19.97 8.31
CA GLY A 22 3.48 21.40 8.12
C GLY A 22 4.78 21.74 7.37
N LEU A 23 5.23 20.86 6.47
CA LEU A 23 6.42 21.06 5.63
C LEU A 23 6.02 21.39 4.19
N THR A 24 6.85 22.20 3.52
CA THR A 24 6.65 22.50 2.10
C THR A 24 7.09 21.32 1.23
N PHE A 25 6.19 20.82 0.38
CA PHE A 25 6.53 19.84 -0.65
C PHE A 25 7.22 20.54 -1.84
N THR A 26 8.55 20.52 -1.88
CA THR A 26 9.35 21.25 -2.87
C THR A 26 9.48 20.47 -4.19
N PRO A 27 9.80 21.14 -5.31
CA PRO A 27 10.04 20.46 -6.59
C PRO A 27 11.15 19.41 -6.54
N ASP A 28 12.19 19.61 -5.71
CA ASP A 28 13.27 18.63 -5.54
C ASP A 28 12.78 17.35 -4.85
N VAL A 29 11.90 17.49 -3.85
CA VAL A 29 11.29 16.34 -3.17
C VAL A 29 10.33 15.63 -4.12
N GLU A 30 9.52 16.36 -4.87
CA GLU A 30 8.61 15.80 -5.88
C GLU A 30 9.39 14.96 -6.91
N CYS A 31 10.50 15.51 -7.43
CA CYS A 31 11.39 14.82 -8.35
C CYS A 31 12.00 13.55 -7.74
N PHE A 32 12.42 13.62 -6.46
CA PHE A 32 12.93 12.45 -5.73
C PHE A 32 11.85 11.36 -5.60
N VAL A 33 10.65 11.71 -5.15
CA VAL A 33 9.51 10.77 -5.00
C VAL A 33 9.19 10.11 -6.34
N TRP A 34 9.11 10.90 -7.41
CA TRP A 34 8.87 10.38 -8.76
C TRP A 34 9.94 9.36 -9.16
N THR A 35 11.21 9.71 -8.98
CA THR A 35 12.35 8.87 -9.37
C THR A 35 12.40 7.58 -8.56
N SER A 36 12.16 7.64 -7.25
CA SER A 36 12.23 6.46 -6.38
C SER A 36 11.06 5.49 -6.56
N MET A 37 9.86 5.98 -6.91
CA MET A 37 8.63 5.15 -6.96
C MET A 37 8.18 4.74 -8.37
N TYR A 38 8.41 5.59 -9.37
CA TYR A 38 8.06 5.35 -10.77
C TYR A 38 9.27 5.11 -11.68
N GLY A 39 10.40 5.78 -11.40
CA GLY A 39 11.51 5.94 -12.35
C GLY A 39 12.75 5.08 -12.11
N GLY A 40 12.81 4.28 -11.03
CA GLY A 40 14.00 3.52 -10.69
C GLY A 40 14.27 2.39 -11.69
N LEU A 41 15.49 2.27 -12.23
CA LEU A 41 15.89 0.96 -12.77
C LEU A 41 15.87 -0.02 -11.59
N PRO A 42 15.38 -1.26 -11.75
CA PRO A 42 15.48 -2.26 -10.70
C PRO A 42 16.97 -2.46 -10.42
N ASP A 43 17.42 -2.07 -9.24
CA ASP A 43 18.75 -2.45 -8.79
C ASP A 43 18.72 -3.92 -8.35
N ASP A 44 19.88 -4.57 -8.35
CA ASP A 44 20.00 -5.97 -7.92
C ASP A 44 19.94 -6.10 -6.38
N CYS A 45 19.44 -5.05 -5.70
CA CYS A 45 19.41 -4.94 -4.26
C CYS A 45 18.05 -5.35 -3.71
N ASN A 46 18.03 -6.54 -3.10
CA ASN A 46 16.85 -7.13 -2.50
C ASN A 46 16.16 -6.25 -1.42
N ILE A 47 16.87 -5.31 -0.79
CA ILE A 47 16.36 -4.49 0.35
C ILE A 47 16.24 -3.00 -0.02
N CYS A 48 16.61 -2.60 -1.23
CA CYS A 48 16.66 -1.17 -1.58
C CYS A 48 15.26 -0.55 -1.74
N THR A 49 15.19 0.77 -1.53
CA THR A 49 13.94 1.54 -1.57
C THR A 49 13.55 1.96 -2.99
N THR A 50 14.49 1.92 -3.93
CA THR A 50 14.25 2.19 -5.35
C THR A 50 13.53 1.00 -5.99
N ARG A 51 12.38 1.27 -6.61
CA ARG A 51 11.59 0.25 -7.33
C ARG A 51 11.25 0.78 -8.71
N ALA A 52 11.32 -0.10 -9.72
CA ALA A 52 10.88 0.23 -11.08
C ALA A 52 9.38 0.47 -11.17
N ASN A 53 8.60 -0.18 -10.31
CA ASN A 53 7.20 0.13 -10.11
C ASN A 53 6.79 -0.28 -8.70
N ALA A 54 6.67 0.70 -7.81
CA ALA A 54 6.31 0.47 -6.42
C ALA A 54 4.90 -0.15 -6.28
N ALA A 55 3.96 0.20 -7.17
CA ALA A 55 2.61 -0.37 -7.19
C ALA A 55 2.63 -1.86 -7.56
N THR A 56 3.36 -2.25 -8.61
CA THR A 56 3.53 -3.67 -8.97
C THR A 56 4.12 -4.47 -7.81
N THR A 57 5.08 -3.88 -7.09
CA THR A 57 5.70 -4.51 -5.92
C THR A 57 4.70 -4.68 -4.78
N ALA A 58 3.89 -3.66 -4.49
CA ALA A 58 2.87 -3.72 -3.43
C ALA A 58 1.83 -4.82 -3.68
N TYR A 59 1.44 -5.06 -4.93
CA TYR A 59 0.42 -6.06 -5.28
C TYR A 59 0.99 -7.43 -5.66
N LYS A 60 2.32 -7.61 -5.64
CA LYS A 60 2.99 -8.84 -6.10
C LYS A 60 2.50 -10.10 -5.39
N TRP A 61 2.20 -9.99 -4.09
CA TRP A 61 1.68 -11.10 -3.25
C TRP A 61 0.41 -11.74 -3.80
N ARG A 62 -0.40 -11.01 -4.59
CA ARG A 62 -1.61 -11.53 -5.24
C ARG A 62 -1.29 -12.48 -6.38
N SER A 63 -0.19 -12.22 -7.09
CA SER A 63 0.22 -12.95 -8.30
C SER A 63 1.22 -14.08 -8.01
N GLU A 64 1.84 -14.11 -6.83
CA GLU A 64 2.71 -15.19 -6.37
C GLU A 64 1.86 -16.45 -6.05
N ASN A 65 1.53 -17.15 -7.12
CA ASN A 65 0.46 -18.13 -7.35
C ASN A 65 0.52 -19.44 -6.52
N LYS A 66 1.03 -19.44 -5.28
CA LYS A 66 1.27 -20.67 -4.49
C LYS A 66 0.80 -20.65 -3.03
N LYS A 67 0.10 -19.59 -2.60
CA LYS A 67 -0.16 -19.35 -1.17
C LYS A 67 -1.62 -19.06 -0.82
N PHE A 68 -2.59 -19.49 -1.63
CA PHE A 68 -4.01 -19.23 -1.37
C PHE A 68 -4.45 -19.60 0.06
N LEU A 69 -4.11 -20.81 0.52
CA LEU A 69 -4.42 -21.24 1.89
C LEU A 69 -3.75 -20.36 2.95
N GLN A 70 -2.52 -19.91 2.71
CA GLN A 70 -1.80 -19.03 3.64
C GLN A 70 -2.43 -17.64 3.68
N ILE A 71 -2.90 -17.13 2.54
CA ILE A 71 -3.64 -15.87 2.47
C ILE A 71 -4.96 -15.98 3.23
N LEU A 72 -5.72 -17.07 3.02
CA LEU A 72 -6.96 -17.29 3.77
C LEU A 72 -6.73 -17.39 5.28
N MET A 73 -5.68 -18.10 5.70
CA MET A 73 -5.29 -18.19 7.11
C MET A 73 -4.94 -16.81 7.67
N ALA A 74 -4.09 -16.04 6.97
CA ALA A 74 -3.72 -14.70 7.39
C ALA A 74 -4.93 -13.76 7.49
N GLN A 75 -5.83 -13.77 6.51
CA GLN A 75 -7.06 -12.97 6.55
C GLN A 75 -7.97 -13.36 7.72
N LYS A 76 -8.06 -14.65 8.03
CA LYS A 76 -8.87 -15.15 9.14
C LYS A 76 -8.31 -14.70 10.49
N GLU A 77 -7.02 -14.91 10.72
CA GLU A 77 -6.38 -14.58 11.99
C GLU A 77 -6.23 -13.06 12.19
N CYS A 78 -6.03 -12.31 11.10
CA CYS A 78 -5.86 -10.86 11.13
C CYS A 78 -7.14 -10.07 10.79
N ALA A 79 -8.31 -10.71 10.76
CA ALA A 79 -9.56 -10.10 10.26
C ALA A 79 -9.88 -8.76 10.93
N ALA A 80 -9.73 -8.68 12.25
CA ALA A 80 -9.97 -7.46 13.02
C ALA A 80 -9.06 -6.31 12.55
N VAL A 81 -7.74 -6.55 12.53
CA VAL A 81 -6.74 -5.55 12.12
C VAL A 81 -6.91 -5.16 10.66
N MET A 82 -7.17 -6.12 9.77
CA MET A 82 -7.43 -5.85 8.36
C MET A 82 -8.63 -4.93 8.20
N ASN A 83 -9.74 -5.20 8.89
CA ASN A 83 -10.92 -4.36 8.85
C ASN A 83 -10.62 -2.94 9.36
N THR A 84 -9.95 -2.83 10.51
CA THR A 84 -9.50 -1.57 11.12
C THR A 84 -8.65 -0.72 10.19
N LEU A 85 -7.74 -1.35 9.43
CA LEU A 85 -6.85 -0.66 8.48
C LEU A 85 -7.49 -0.47 7.09
N GLY A 86 -8.73 -0.93 6.89
CA GLY A 86 -9.46 -0.81 5.63
C GLY A 86 -8.96 -1.75 4.53
N TYR A 87 -8.49 -2.95 4.87
CA TYR A 87 -8.15 -3.98 3.89
C TYR A 87 -9.37 -4.85 3.55
N ARG A 88 -9.55 -5.13 2.26
CA ARG A 88 -10.60 -6.02 1.76
C ARG A 88 -10.21 -7.49 2.00
N SER A 89 -11.13 -8.26 2.54
CA SER A 89 -11.01 -9.73 2.58
C SER A 89 -11.49 -10.35 1.26
N PHE A 90 -10.76 -11.35 0.78
CA PHE A 90 -11.11 -12.12 -0.42
C PHE A 90 -11.55 -13.53 -0.06
N ASN A 91 -12.59 -14.04 -0.72
CA ASN A 91 -13.16 -15.35 -0.42
C ASN A 91 -12.74 -16.43 -1.42
N THR A 92 -12.28 -16.04 -2.61
CA THR A 92 -11.91 -16.98 -3.68
C THR A 92 -10.52 -16.67 -4.25
N SER A 93 -9.88 -17.70 -4.81
CA SER A 93 -8.60 -17.53 -5.50
C SER A 93 -8.72 -16.63 -6.73
N LEU A 94 -9.87 -16.68 -7.41
CA LEU A 94 -10.18 -15.82 -8.55
C LEU A 94 -10.24 -14.33 -8.15
N GLU A 95 -10.87 -14.01 -7.01
CA GLU A 95 -10.88 -12.65 -6.49
C GLU A 95 -9.47 -12.17 -6.14
N ILE A 96 -8.65 -13.01 -5.50
CA ILE A 96 -7.26 -12.66 -5.16
C ILE A 96 -6.44 -12.41 -6.41
N LEU A 97 -6.58 -13.22 -7.46
CA LEU A 97 -5.82 -13.06 -8.70
C LEU A 97 -6.29 -11.88 -9.56
N ASN A 98 -7.52 -11.40 -9.36
CA ASN A 98 -8.09 -10.32 -10.15
C ASN A 98 -7.60 -8.95 -9.68
N THR A 99 -6.57 -8.42 -10.35
CA THR A 99 -5.95 -7.11 -10.05
C THR A 99 -6.90 -5.92 -10.24
N ASN A 100 -8.04 -6.09 -10.91
CA ASN A 100 -9.05 -5.03 -11.03
C ASN A 100 -9.89 -4.86 -9.76
N ILE A 101 -9.84 -5.82 -8.83
CA ILE A 101 -10.48 -5.69 -7.52
C ILE A 101 -9.47 -5.08 -6.56
N SER A 102 -9.79 -3.90 -5.99
CA SER A 102 -8.93 -3.29 -4.97
C SER A 102 -8.81 -4.17 -3.72
N SER A 103 -7.60 -4.31 -3.18
CA SER A 103 -7.35 -4.93 -1.87
C SER A 103 -7.58 -3.97 -0.70
N THR A 104 -7.89 -2.71 -0.99
CA THR A 104 -8.21 -1.68 -0.01
C THR A 104 -9.66 -1.23 -0.13
N LEU A 105 -10.23 -0.78 0.99
CA LEU A 105 -11.50 -0.07 1.07
C LEU A 105 -11.25 1.43 0.85
N GLN A 106 -12.28 2.13 0.37
CA GLN A 106 -12.23 3.56 0.05
C GLN A 106 -11.94 4.41 1.29
N ASP A 107 -12.50 4.00 2.43
CA ASP A 107 -12.21 4.58 3.74
C ASP A 107 -11.27 3.64 4.53
N TYR A 108 -10.50 4.22 5.45
CA TYR A 108 -9.91 3.44 6.53
C TYR A 108 -11.05 2.79 7.35
N GLY A 109 -10.79 1.67 8.00
CA GLY A 109 -11.75 1.09 8.94
C GLY A 109 -12.11 2.07 10.06
N ASP A 110 -13.03 1.65 10.94
CA ASP A 110 -13.56 2.45 12.06
C ASP A 110 -12.53 3.41 12.66
N PRO A 111 -12.61 4.74 12.46
CA PRO A 111 -11.54 5.67 12.85
C PRO A 111 -11.39 5.84 14.37
N THR A 112 -12.24 5.19 15.18
CA THR A 112 -12.21 5.30 16.64
C THR A 112 -10.92 4.78 17.27
N TRP A 113 -10.17 3.88 16.62
CA TRP A 113 -8.89 3.37 17.15
C TRP A 113 -7.72 4.36 17.05
N LEU A 114 -7.83 5.41 16.21
CA LEU A 114 -6.81 6.47 16.13
C LEU A 114 -6.90 7.49 17.27
N LYS A 115 -7.93 7.38 18.12
CA LYS A 115 -8.02 8.16 19.35
C LYS A 115 -6.98 7.62 20.32
N VAL A 116 -5.81 8.24 20.32
CA VAL A 116 -4.92 8.20 21.48
C VAL A 116 -5.63 9.01 22.55
N ASP A 117 -6.02 8.37 23.65
CA ASP A 117 -6.50 9.09 24.83
C ASP A 117 -5.33 9.94 25.34
N VAL A 118 -5.42 11.26 25.12
CA VAL A 118 -4.46 12.27 25.63
C VAL A 118 -5.05 12.93 26.86
#